data_AF-A0A239BSS2-F1
#
_entry.id   AF-A0A239BSS2-F1
#
_cell.length_a   1.000
_cell.length_b   1.000
_cell.length_c   1.000
_cell.angle_alpha   90.00
_cell.angle_beta   90.00
_cell.angle_gamma   90.00
#
_symmetry.space_group_name_H-M   'P 1'
#
loop_
_entity.id
_entity.type
_entity.pdbx_description
1 polymer ?
#
loop_
_entity_poly.entity_id
_entity_poly.type
_entity_poly.pdbx_seq_one_letter_code
_entity_poly.pdbx_strand_id
1 'polypeptide(L)' 'MAFDLHRAGGEITRYGEGARFSFTATGHLVVYDATGHKTLFSHHSWDRIEEPVPPRAE' A
#
# COMPACT_ATOMS: atom_id res chain seq x y z
N MET A 1 -12.36 6.80 -6.85
CA MET A 1 -12.02 5.61 -7.63
C MET A 1 -11.76 4.46 -6.66
N ALA A 2 -12.53 3.38 -6.79
CA ALA A 2 -12.24 2.10 -6.17
C ALA A 2 -11.33 1.26 -7.09
N PHE A 3 -10.51 0.39 -6.50
CA PHE A 3 -9.65 -0.54 -7.24
C PHE A 3 -9.37 -1.80 -6.42
N ASP A 4 -9.05 -2.88 -7.13
CA ASP A 4 -8.66 -4.15 -6.54
C ASP A 4 -7.15 -4.36 -6.78
N LEU A 5 -6.42 -4.66 -5.71
CA LEU A 5 -5.01 -5.06 -5.77
C LEU A 5 -4.94 -6.58 -5.90
N HIS A 6 -4.57 -7.06 -7.08
CA HIS A 6 -4.36 -8.48 -7.35
C HIS A 6 -2.91 -8.87 -7.04
N ARG A 7 -2.72 -9.82 -6.13
CA ARG A 7 -1.40 -10.35 -5.78
C ARG A 7 -1.10 -11.61 -6.57
N ALA A 8 0.19 -11.87 -6.81
CA ALA A 8 0.65 -13.05 -7.56
C ALA A 8 0.21 -14.38 -6.91
N GLY A 9 0.03 -14.40 -5.58
CA GLY A 9 -0.48 -15.56 -4.84
C GLY A 9 -2.00 -15.77 -4.94
N GLY A 10 -2.72 -14.97 -5.73
CA GLY A 10 -4.18 -15.05 -5.89
C GLY A 10 -4.98 -14.27 -4.82
N GLU A 11 -4.32 -13.67 -3.84
CA GLU A 11 -4.95 -12.77 -2.88
C GLU A 11 -5.41 -11.49 -3.57
N ILE A 12 -6.61 -11.02 -3.23
CA ILE A 12 -7.19 -9.77 -3.72
C ILE A 12 -7.49 -8.87 -2.53
N THR A 13 -6.89 -7.68 -2.51
CA THR A 13 -7.21 -6.63 -1.54
C THR A 13 -8.07 -5.56 -2.19
N ARG A 14 -9.28 -5.32 -1.66
CA ARG A 14 -10.22 -4.36 -2.21
C ARG A 14 -10.08 -3.00 -1.53
N TYR A 15 -9.82 -1.97 -2.32
CA TYR A 15 -9.74 -0.58 -1.85
C TYR A 15 -10.97 0.21 -2.32
N GLY A 16 -11.61 0.87 -1.35
CA GLY A 16 -12.84 1.63 -1.57
C GLY A 16 -12.62 2.97 -2.27
N GLU A 17 -13.74 3.64 -2.54
CA GLU A 17 -13.75 5.03 -3.04
C GLU A 17 -12.93 5.94 -2.12
N GLY A 18 -12.05 6.76 -2.71
CA GLY A 18 -11.15 7.66 -2.00
C GLY A 18 -9.74 7.10 -1.79
N ALA A 19 -9.52 5.81 -2.03
CA ALA A 19 -8.18 5.25 -2.04
C ALA A 19 -7.35 5.80 -3.21
N ARG A 20 -6.05 5.94 -2.97
CA ARG A 20 -5.06 6.41 -3.96
C ARG A 20 -3.86 5.49 -3.92
N PHE A 21 -3.22 5.27 -5.06
CA PHE A 21 -1.98 4.51 -5.11
C PHE A 21 -0.92 5.25 -5.92
N SER A 22 0.35 4.92 -5.67
CA SER A 22 1.49 5.45 -6.39
C SER A 22 2.63 4.44 -6.39
N PHE A 23 3.52 4.53 -7.38
CA PHE A 23 4.74 3.74 -7.43
C PHE A 23 5.93 4.63 -7.07
N THR A 24 6.81 4.14 -6.20
CA THR A 24 8.07 4.82 -5.90
C THR A 24 9.04 4.67 -7.08
N ALA A 25 10.11 5.48 -7.09
CA ALA A 25 11.18 5.37 -8.08
C ALA A 25 11.86 3.98 -8.10
N THR A 26 11.77 3.24 -7.00
CA THR A 26 12.31 1.88 -6.84
C THR A 26 11.26 0.80 -7.14
N GLY A 27 10.08 1.17 -7.62
CA GLY A 27 9.02 0.25 -8.03
C GLY A 27 8.13 -0.28 -6.89
N HIS A 28 8.27 0.25 -5.68
CA HIS A 28 7.40 -0.12 -4.55
C HIS A 28 6.02 0.48 -4.74
N LEU A 29 4.99 -0.26 -4.37
CA LEU A 29 3.62 0.24 -4.42
C LEU A 29 3.26 0.86 -3.07
N VAL A 30 2.79 2.10 -3.11
CA VAL A 30 2.24 2.82 -1.97
C VAL A 30 0.74 2.92 -2.18
N VAL A 31 -0.04 2.52 -1.18
CA VAL A 31 -1.50 2.70 -1.17
C VAL A 31 -1.89 3.55 0.02
N TYR A 32 -2.70 4.58 -0.23
CA TYR A 32 -3.38 5.37 0.77
C TYR A 32 -4.86 4.99 0.77
N ASP A 33 -5.39 4.56 1.90
CA ASP A 33 -6.83 4.35 2.02
C ASP A 33 -7.59 5.69 2.13
N ALA A 34 -8.92 5.62 2.14
CA ALA A 34 -9.77 6.80 2.24
C ALA A 34 -9.60 7.57 3.58
N THR A 35 -9.06 6.92 4.61
CA THR A 35 -8.77 7.53 5.93
C THR A 35 -7.37 8.13 6.02
N GLY A 36 -6.54 7.95 4.98
CA GLY A 36 -5.16 8.41 4.94
C GLY A 36 -4.14 7.41 5.47
N HIS A 37 -4.54 6.17 5.78
CA HIS A 37 -3.62 5.12 6.16
C HIS A 37 -2.77 4.71 4.96
N LYS A 38 -1.45 4.82 5.13
CA LYS A 38 -0.45 4.39 4.15
C LYS A 38 -0.09 2.91 4.36
N THR A 39 -0.14 2.13 3.30
CA THR A 39 0.42 0.77 3.22
C THR A 39 1.47 0.75 2.12
N LEU A 40 2.66 0.22 2.42
CA LEU A 40 3.75 0.05 1.46
C LEU A 40 3.87 -1.42 1.08
N PHE A 41 4.07 -1.70 -0.20
CA PHE A 41 4.29 -3.05 -0.72
C PHE A 41 5.64 -3.13 -1.44
N SER A 42 6.38 -4.22 -1.17
CA SER A 42 7.66 -4.54 -1.79
C SER A 42 7.55 -4.66 -3.30
N HIS A 43 8.47 -4.05 -4.05
CA HIS A 43 8.53 -4.27 -5.49
C HIS A 43 8.81 -5.73 -5.86
N HIS A 44 9.64 -6.41 -5.06
CA HIS A 44 10.16 -7.74 -5.38
C HIS A 44 9.21 -8.87 -4.98
N SER A 45 8.52 -8.72 -3.86
CA SER A 45 7.63 -9.77 -3.34
C SER A 45 6.18 -9.36 -3.27
N TRP A 46 5.86 -8.08 -3.49
CA TRP A 46 4.52 -7.51 -3.29
C TRP A 46 3.94 -7.78 -1.91
N ASP A 47 4.82 -8.10 -0.94
CA ASP A 47 4.46 -8.21 0.46
C ASP A 47 4.35 -6.83 1.09
N ARG A 48 3.44 -6.74 2.05
CA ARG A 48 3.32 -5.56 2.88
C ARG A 48 4.64 -5.35 3.61
N ILE A 49 5.23 -4.20 3.39
CA ILE A 49 6.34 -3.71 4.20
C ILE A 49 5.71 -3.01 5.40
N GLU A 50 5.92 -3.56 6.58
CA GLU A 50 5.67 -2.83 7.81
C GLU A 50 6.79 -1.81 7.96
N GLU A 51 6.53 -0.55 7.60
CA GLU A 51 7.41 0.54 8.02
C GLU A 51 7.29 0.62 9.56
N PRO A 52 8.40 0.49 10.32
CA PRO A 52 8.38 0.82 11.73
C PRO A 52 7.99 2.30 11.82
N VAL A 53 6.82 2.59 12.38
CA VAL A 53 6.41 3.97 12.66
C VAL A 53 7.45 4.49 13.65
N PRO A 54 8.31 5.47 13.28
CA PRO A 54 9.21 6.05 14.26
C PRO A 54 8.34 6.59 15.40
N PRO A 55 8.68 6.31 16.67
CA PRO A 55 7.92 6.85 17.79
C PRO A 55 7.83 8.37 17.58
N ARG A 56 6.62 8.91 17.75
CA ARG A 56 6.39 10.36 17.68
C ARG A 56 7.40 10.99 18.66
N ALA A 57 8.29 11.83 18.15
CA ALA A 57 9.12 12.66 19.01
C ALA A 57 8.16 13.53 19.82
N GLU A 58 8.15 13.33 21.14
CA GLU A 58 7.43 14.19 22.10
C GLU A 58 8.07 15.57 22.20
#